data_AF-A0A0F8Y8L6-F1
#
_entry.id   AF-A0A0F8Y8L6-F1
#
_cell.length_a   1.000
_cell.length_b   1.000
_cell.length_c   1.000
_cell.angle_alpha   90.00
_cell.angle_beta   90.00
_cell.angle_gamma   90.00
#
_symmetry.space_group_name_H-M   'P 1'
#
loop_
_entity.id
_entity.type
_entity.pdbx_description
1 polymer ?
#
loop_
_entity_poly.entity_id
_entity_poly.type
_entity_poly.pdbx_seq_one_letter_code
_entity_poly.pdbx_strand_id
1 'polypeptide(L)'
;MVAETATKAEYLQDYLEKLATLMREARGKMPGWKYLSMEELVLKEGKLLSDEPFTAEEEETLLRLFKAAPGPYKTKQCYYNAMLLMFEDEMIEEKLVYTEGYAFGHVIPAIHAWVTLNGKPVDVTWGEDMVGNGHNRARSPKRMLERVKYNLKRCRYWGIGFPREVVMKRVVDTGLSPSLIDDWENGNPLLKTGIPKKWKV
;
A
#
# COMPACT_ATOMS: atom_id res chain seq x y z
N MET A 1 -8.83 7.16 35.90
CA MET A 1 -9.26 7.41 34.51
C MET A 1 -8.33 6.61 33.61
N VAL A 2 -8.82 5.54 33.02
CA VAL A 2 -8.02 4.71 32.10
C VAL A 2 -8.01 5.45 30.77
N ALA A 3 -6.83 5.86 30.29
CA ALA A 3 -6.70 6.45 28.96
C ALA A 3 -7.25 5.46 27.93
N GLU A 4 -8.21 5.88 27.12
CA GLU A 4 -8.66 5.10 25.96
C GLU A 4 -7.43 4.76 25.10
N THR A 5 -7.18 3.48 24.89
CA THR A 5 -6.13 3.02 23.99
C THR A 5 -6.49 3.44 22.58
N ALA A 6 -5.65 4.27 21.96
CA ALA A 6 -5.80 4.70 20.57
C ALA A 6 -6.07 3.51 19.64
N THR A 7 -7.01 3.66 18.73
CA THR A 7 -7.24 2.71 17.64
C THR A 7 -5.98 2.57 16.79
N LYS A 8 -5.85 1.46 16.04
CA LYS A 8 -4.73 1.28 15.11
C LYS A 8 -4.65 2.39 14.05
N ALA A 9 -5.78 2.99 13.70
CA ALA A 9 -5.84 4.07 12.71
C ALA A 9 -5.27 5.37 13.31
N GLU A 10 -5.70 5.73 14.52
CA GLU A 10 -5.16 6.87 15.27
C GLU A 10 -3.67 6.70 15.55
N TYR A 11 -3.24 5.49 15.93
CA TYR A 11 -1.81 5.20 16.13
C TYR A 11 -1.02 5.37 14.83
N LEU A 12 -1.51 4.83 13.71
CA LEU A 12 -0.84 4.99 12.41
C LEU A 12 -0.73 6.47 12.05
N GLN A 13 -1.80 7.25 12.22
CA GLN A 13 -1.79 8.68 11.95
C GLN A 13 -0.77 9.42 12.83
N ASP A 14 -0.86 9.26 14.14
CA ASP A 14 0.01 9.90 15.13
C ASP A 14 1.48 9.55 14.87
N TYR A 15 1.77 8.29 14.53
CA TYR A 15 3.11 7.84 14.16
C TYR A 15 3.65 8.61 12.95
N LEU A 16 2.88 8.71 11.87
CA LEU A 16 3.28 9.43 10.66
C LEU A 16 3.43 10.92 10.92
N GLU A 17 2.55 11.53 11.73
CA GLU A 17 2.61 12.95 12.08
C GLU A 17 3.85 13.28 12.89
N LYS A 18 4.20 12.42 13.86
CA LYS A 18 5.42 12.55 14.67
C LYS A 18 6.67 12.43 13.81
N LEU A 19 6.73 11.43 12.91
CA LEU A 19 7.86 11.29 11.99
C LEU A 19 7.95 12.47 11.03
N ALA A 20 6.85 12.89 10.41
CA ALA A 20 6.84 14.06 9.54
C ALA A 20 7.31 15.33 10.26
N THR A 21 6.96 15.49 11.54
CA THR A 21 7.41 16.62 12.38
C THR A 21 8.91 16.53 12.68
N LEU A 22 9.38 15.37 13.16
CA LEU A 22 10.79 15.12 13.42
C LEU A 22 11.65 15.36 12.17
N MET A 23 11.20 14.89 11.01
CA MET A 23 11.92 15.06 9.74
C MET A 23 11.96 16.53 9.30
N ARG A 24 10.89 17.30 9.58
CA ARG A 24 10.87 18.75 9.33
C ARG A 24 11.85 19.50 10.23
N GLU A 25 11.93 19.12 11.51
CA GLU A 25 12.88 19.69 12.46
C GLU A 25 14.34 19.35 12.09
N ALA A 26 14.59 18.09 11.73
CA ALA A 26 15.94 17.62 11.40
C ALA A 26 16.47 18.16 10.06
N ARG A 27 15.61 18.26 9.04
CA ARG A 27 16.00 18.70 7.69
C ARG A 27 15.84 20.21 7.48
N GLY A 28 15.06 20.89 8.31
CA GLY A 28 14.68 22.28 8.10
C GLY A 28 14.00 22.50 6.74
N LYS A 29 14.16 23.68 6.15
CA LYS A 29 13.71 23.95 4.77
C LYS A 29 14.79 23.48 3.79
N MET A 30 14.44 22.51 2.94
CA MET A 30 15.26 22.13 1.78
C MET A 30 14.74 22.85 0.53
N PRO A 31 15.49 23.79 -0.08
CA PRO A 31 15.05 24.47 -1.30
C PRO A 31 14.71 23.48 -2.42
N GLY A 32 13.56 23.67 -3.07
CA GLY A 32 13.09 22.81 -4.15
C GLY A 32 12.40 21.50 -3.70
N TRP A 33 12.20 21.31 -2.40
CA TRP A 33 11.43 20.18 -1.87
C TRP A 33 10.03 20.62 -1.44
N LYS A 34 8.99 19.92 -1.91
CA LYS A 34 7.60 20.17 -1.54
C LYS A 34 7.23 19.46 -0.24
N TYR A 35 7.71 18.25 -0.05
CA TYR A 35 7.57 17.46 1.18
C TYR A 35 8.96 17.07 1.68
N LEU A 36 9.15 17.07 2.99
CA LEU A 36 10.44 16.81 3.62
C LEU A 36 10.59 15.35 4.07
N SER A 37 9.55 14.54 3.92
CA SER A 37 9.53 13.10 4.22
C SER A 37 8.42 12.38 3.45
N MET A 38 8.50 11.05 3.36
CA MET A 38 7.47 10.22 2.72
C MET A 38 6.19 10.19 3.55
N GLU A 39 6.32 10.22 4.88
CA GLU A 39 5.25 10.32 5.84
C GLU A 39 4.45 11.59 5.63
N GLU A 40 5.13 12.73 5.44
CA GLU A 40 4.46 14.00 5.12
C GLU A 40 3.73 13.94 3.76
N LEU A 41 4.36 13.34 2.74
CA LEU A 41 3.72 13.15 1.43
C LEU A 41 2.44 12.29 1.57
N VAL A 42 2.51 11.16 2.27
CA VAL A 42 1.37 10.25 2.47
C VAL A 42 0.26 10.89 3.30
N LEU A 43 0.59 11.64 4.36
CA LEU A 43 -0.41 12.37 5.15
C LEU A 43 -1.11 13.46 4.33
N LYS A 44 -0.42 14.09 3.37
CA LYS A 44 -0.96 15.19 2.58
C LYS A 44 -1.70 14.76 1.33
N GLU A 45 -1.25 13.72 0.65
CA GLU A 45 -1.79 13.29 -0.65
C GLU A 45 -2.49 11.94 -0.59
N GLY A 46 -2.26 11.15 0.47
CA GLY A 46 -2.87 9.85 0.66
C GLY A 46 -4.18 9.92 1.44
N LYS A 47 -4.84 8.76 1.55
CA LYS A 47 -6.07 8.57 2.31
C LYS A 47 -5.92 7.39 3.25
N LEU A 48 -6.50 7.50 4.45
CA LEU A 48 -6.77 6.35 5.29
C LEU A 48 -7.82 5.48 4.59
N LEU A 49 -7.51 4.20 4.39
CA LEU A 49 -8.38 3.28 3.68
C LEU A 49 -9.41 2.63 4.60
N SER A 50 -10.53 2.22 4.01
CA SER A 50 -11.63 1.58 4.73
C SER A 50 -11.20 0.20 5.24
N ASP A 51 -11.60 -0.12 6.48
CA ASP A 51 -11.49 -1.45 7.08
C ASP A 51 -12.84 -2.20 7.08
N GLU A 52 -13.85 -1.65 6.40
CA GLU A 52 -15.15 -2.31 6.24
C GLU A 52 -15.00 -3.63 5.49
N PRO A 53 -15.67 -4.72 5.93
CA PRO A 53 -15.64 -6.00 5.25
C PRO A 53 -15.99 -5.90 3.76
N PHE A 54 -15.38 -6.77 2.94
CA PHE A 54 -15.75 -6.90 1.54
C PHE A 54 -17.21 -7.35 1.40
N THR A 55 -17.92 -6.78 0.41
CA THR A 55 -19.25 -7.27 0.02
C THR A 55 -19.13 -8.61 -0.71
N ALA A 56 -20.23 -9.34 -0.88
CA ALA A 56 -20.23 -10.59 -1.64
C ALA A 56 -19.75 -10.39 -3.10
N GLU A 57 -20.10 -9.27 -3.73
CA GLU A 57 -19.64 -8.93 -5.09
C GLU A 57 -18.13 -8.65 -5.13
N GLU A 58 -17.61 -7.95 -4.11
CA GLU A 58 -16.18 -7.71 -3.97
C GLU A 58 -15.42 -9.01 -3.73
N GLU A 59 -15.92 -9.90 -2.87
CA GLU A 59 -15.32 -11.22 -2.63
C GLU A 59 -15.30 -12.07 -3.92
N GLU A 60 -16.38 -12.06 -4.71
CA GLU A 60 -16.41 -12.75 -6.01
C GLU A 60 -15.39 -12.17 -6.99
N THR A 61 -15.26 -10.84 -7.02
CA THR A 61 -14.25 -10.14 -7.83
C THR A 61 -12.84 -10.54 -7.41
N LEU A 62 -12.54 -10.56 -6.11
CA LEU A 62 -11.26 -11.01 -5.57
C LEU A 62 -10.99 -12.48 -5.88
N LEU A 63 -12.00 -13.35 -5.82
CA LEU A 63 -11.83 -14.76 -6.20
C LEU A 63 -11.49 -14.94 -7.68
N ARG A 64 -12.04 -14.11 -8.57
CA ARG A 64 -11.68 -14.10 -10.00
C ARG A 64 -10.26 -13.61 -10.19
N LEU A 65 -9.89 -12.49 -9.56
CA LEU A 65 -8.53 -11.97 -9.55
C LEU A 65 -7.52 -13.03 -9.09
N PHE A 66 -7.76 -13.69 -7.98
CA PHE A 66 -6.86 -14.71 -7.44
C PHE A 66 -6.82 -16.02 -8.24
N LYS A 67 -7.78 -16.27 -9.13
CA LYS A 67 -7.69 -17.35 -10.12
C LYS A 67 -6.76 -16.98 -11.27
N ALA A 68 -6.83 -15.73 -11.74
CA ALA A 68 -5.93 -15.21 -12.78
C ALA A 68 -4.49 -15.05 -12.25
N ALA A 69 -4.35 -14.57 -11.01
CA ALA A 69 -3.09 -14.34 -10.32
C ALA A 69 -2.96 -15.27 -9.07
N PRO A 70 -2.66 -16.57 -9.24
CA PRO A 70 -2.66 -17.54 -8.14
C PRO A 70 -1.44 -17.44 -7.19
N GLY A 71 -0.49 -16.53 -7.45
CA GLY A 71 0.77 -16.42 -6.72
C GLY A 71 1.80 -17.51 -7.10
N PRO A 72 2.80 -17.81 -6.23
CA PRO A 72 2.89 -17.45 -4.82
C PRO A 72 3.33 -16.00 -4.57
N TYR A 73 2.68 -15.34 -3.61
CA TYR A 73 3.04 -14.00 -3.16
C TYR A 73 4.05 -14.09 -2.02
N LYS A 74 5.29 -13.60 -2.24
CA LYS A 74 6.34 -13.68 -1.23
C LYS A 74 6.27 -12.47 -0.30
N THR A 75 6.46 -12.71 1.01
CA THR A 75 6.67 -11.65 1.99
C THR A 75 7.89 -10.80 1.59
N LYS A 76 7.86 -9.50 1.91
CA LYS A 76 8.90 -8.51 1.52
C LYS A 76 9.00 -8.23 0.01
N GLN A 77 8.03 -8.67 -0.78
CA GLN A 77 7.92 -8.34 -2.21
C GLN A 77 6.62 -7.57 -2.50
N CYS A 78 6.23 -6.65 -1.62
CA CYS A 78 4.94 -5.97 -1.68
C CYS A 78 4.71 -5.20 -2.98
N TYR A 79 5.70 -4.45 -3.46
CA TYR A 79 5.65 -3.73 -4.73
C TYR A 79 5.40 -4.68 -5.90
N TYR A 80 6.21 -5.74 -6.01
CA TYR A 80 6.03 -6.77 -7.04
C TYR A 80 4.67 -7.47 -6.96
N ASN A 81 4.25 -7.89 -5.76
CA ASN A 81 2.98 -8.58 -5.56
C ASN A 81 1.78 -7.70 -5.94
N ALA A 82 1.81 -6.41 -5.57
CA ALA A 82 0.77 -5.45 -5.89
C ALA A 82 0.74 -5.16 -7.40
N MET A 83 1.90 -5.01 -8.05
CA MET A 83 1.98 -4.86 -9.50
C MET A 83 1.47 -6.10 -10.23
N LEU A 84 1.79 -7.32 -9.75
CA LEU A 84 1.28 -8.56 -10.33
C LEU A 84 -0.25 -8.59 -10.29
N LEU A 85 -0.86 -8.25 -9.15
CA LEU A 85 -2.32 -8.16 -9.05
C LEU A 85 -2.91 -7.11 -9.99
N MET A 86 -2.25 -5.95 -10.12
CA MET A 86 -2.69 -4.87 -11.01
C MET A 86 -2.52 -5.25 -12.50
N PHE A 87 -1.54 -6.06 -12.88
CA PHE A 87 -1.32 -6.43 -14.29
C PHE A 87 -2.26 -7.53 -14.78
N GLU A 88 -2.65 -8.46 -13.91
CA GLU A 88 -3.55 -9.60 -14.21
C GLU A 88 -5.04 -9.19 -14.31
N ASP A 89 -5.28 -7.88 -14.51
CA ASP A 89 -6.55 -7.17 -14.32
C ASP A 89 -7.25 -6.81 -15.65
N GLU A 90 -6.90 -7.39 -16.81
CA GLU A 90 -7.57 -7.08 -18.10
C GLU A 90 -9.10 -7.35 -18.10
N MET A 91 -9.62 -8.15 -17.15
CA MET A 91 -11.06 -8.46 -17.04
C MET A 91 -11.79 -7.74 -15.87
N ILE A 92 -11.06 -7.02 -15.01
CA ILE A 92 -11.58 -6.31 -13.82
C ILE A 92 -11.15 -4.83 -13.86
N GLU A 93 -10.63 -4.41 -15.02
CA GLU A 93 -9.69 -3.32 -15.35
C GLU A 93 -10.00 -1.91 -14.81
N GLU A 94 -11.20 -1.70 -14.29
CA GLU A 94 -11.63 -0.39 -13.78
C GLU A 94 -11.77 -0.32 -12.25
N LYS A 95 -11.55 -1.43 -11.52
CA LYS A 95 -11.83 -1.47 -10.07
C LYS A 95 -10.58 -1.49 -9.18
N LEU A 96 -9.40 -1.85 -9.70
CA LEU A 96 -8.18 -1.98 -8.91
C LEU A 96 -7.22 -0.81 -9.10
N VAL A 97 -6.80 -0.24 -7.98
CA VAL A 97 -5.86 0.87 -7.95
C VAL A 97 -4.57 0.44 -7.24
N TYR A 98 -3.44 0.45 -7.93
CA TYR A 98 -2.15 0.25 -7.28
C TYR A 98 -1.91 1.38 -6.28
N THR A 99 -1.56 1.02 -5.05
CA THR A 99 -1.48 1.96 -3.93
C THR A 99 -0.18 1.73 -3.17
N GLU A 100 0.54 2.81 -2.88
CA GLU A 100 1.70 2.78 -1.98
C GLU A 100 1.46 3.69 -0.78
N GLY A 101 2.06 3.35 0.36
CA GLY A 101 2.00 4.17 1.55
C GLY A 101 2.45 3.40 2.76
N TYR A 102 1.79 3.63 3.90
CA TYR A 102 2.11 2.96 5.15
C TYR A 102 1.04 1.97 5.55
N ALA A 103 1.49 0.80 5.98
CA ALA A 103 0.63 -0.26 6.50
C ALA A 103 1.05 -0.61 7.94
N PHE A 104 0.07 -0.78 8.82
CA PHE A 104 0.28 -1.04 10.25
C PHE A 104 -0.58 -2.19 10.78
N GLY A 105 0.08 -3.28 11.18
CA GLY A 105 -0.53 -4.49 11.71
C GLY A 105 0.22 -5.10 12.90
N HIS A 106 1.46 -4.66 13.16
CA HIS A 106 2.35 -5.16 14.21
C HIS A 106 3.00 -4.01 15.02
N VAL A 107 4.33 -4.01 15.15
CA VAL A 107 5.07 -3.14 16.10
C VAL A 107 5.28 -1.73 15.57
N ILE A 108 5.66 -1.57 14.30
CA ILE A 108 5.86 -0.27 13.65
C ILE A 108 5.17 -0.24 12.28
N PRO A 109 4.61 0.91 11.86
CA PRO A 109 4.17 1.11 10.48
C PRO A 109 5.33 0.90 9.50
N ALA A 110 5.05 0.25 8.38
CA ALA A 110 6.04 -0.01 7.33
C ALA A 110 5.59 0.62 6.01
N ILE A 111 6.55 1.17 5.27
CA ILE A 111 6.30 1.52 3.87
C ILE A 111 5.98 0.25 3.09
N HIS A 112 4.93 0.31 2.28
CA HIS A 112 4.29 -0.87 1.72
C HIS A 112 3.50 -0.55 0.45
N ALA A 113 3.20 -1.60 -0.32
CA ALA A 113 2.38 -1.52 -1.53
C ALA A 113 1.31 -2.62 -1.55
N TRP A 114 0.16 -2.27 -2.09
CA TRP A 114 -1.02 -3.13 -2.24
C TRP A 114 -1.86 -2.66 -3.43
N VAL A 115 -2.97 -3.35 -3.73
CA VAL A 115 -4.00 -2.82 -4.63
C VAL A 115 -5.24 -2.46 -3.82
N THR A 116 -5.97 -1.44 -4.22
CA THR A 116 -7.19 -0.98 -3.56
C THR A 116 -8.40 -1.31 -4.43
N LEU A 117 -9.43 -1.91 -3.84
CA LEU A 117 -10.72 -2.21 -4.45
C LEU A 117 -11.80 -1.39 -3.72
N ASN A 118 -12.44 -0.44 -4.40
CA ASN A 118 -13.48 0.42 -3.81
C ASN A 118 -13.07 1.09 -2.47
N GLY A 119 -11.83 1.56 -2.37
CA GLY A 119 -11.30 2.16 -1.14
C GLY A 119 -10.88 1.18 -0.04
N LYS A 120 -10.96 -0.14 -0.28
CA LYS A 120 -10.52 -1.19 0.63
C LYS A 120 -9.18 -1.80 0.18
N PRO A 121 -8.22 -2.01 1.10
CA PRO A 121 -6.92 -2.57 0.77
C PRO A 121 -7.01 -4.08 0.49
N VAL A 122 -6.39 -4.51 -0.61
CA VAL A 122 -6.20 -5.91 -0.99
C VAL A 122 -4.70 -6.22 -0.87
N ASP A 123 -4.30 -6.68 0.30
CA ASP A 123 -2.91 -7.01 0.62
C ASP A 123 -2.71 -8.53 0.71
N VAL A 124 -1.99 -9.08 -0.27
CA VAL A 124 -1.61 -10.51 -0.34
C VAL A 124 -0.24 -10.82 0.26
N THR A 125 0.52 -9.77 0.60
CA THR A 125 1.91 -9.84 1.08
C THR A 125 1.96 -10.05 2.59
N TRP A 126 1.10 -9.37 3.35
CA TRP A 126 0.98 -9.56 4.80
C TRP A 126 0.21 -10.86 5.11
N GLY A 127 0.47 -11.51 6.24
CA GLY A 127 -0.24 -12.72 6.65
C GLY A 127 -0.01 -13.09 8.12
N GLU A 128 -0.76 -14.07 8.59
CA GLU A 128 -0.79 -14.59 9.98
C GLU A 128 0.60 -14.97 10.53
N ASP A 129 1.49 -15.44 9.67
CA ASP A 129 2.78 -16.04 10.05
C ASP A 129 3.99 -15.10 9.92
N MET A 130 3.84 -13.80 10.18
CA MET A 130 5.02 -12.91 10.33
C MET A 130 5.93 -13.32 11.53
N VAL A 131 5.51 -14.32 12.30
CA VAL A 131 6.27 -15.05 13.32
C VAL A 131 6.66 -16.45 12.81
N GLY A 132 7.45 -16.53 11.75
CA GLY A 132 7.99 -17.81 11.28
C GLY A 132 8.47 -17.76 9.84
N ASN A 133 9.55 -18.47 9.52
CA ASN A 133 10.16 -18.57 8.19
C ASN A 133 9.27 -19.30 7.14
N GLY A 134 7.95 -19.17 7.22
CA GLY A 134 7.01 -19.78 6.30
C GLY A 134 6.88 -18.96 5.02
N HIS A 135 7.36 -19.50 3.90
CA HIS A 135 6.97 -19.00 2.59
C HIS A 135 5.43 -18.96 2.51
N ASN A 136 4.87 -17.83 2.07
CA ASN A 136 3.46 -17.69 1.78
C ASN A 136 3.08 -18.59 0.58
N ARG A 137 2.86 -19.89 0.84
CA ARG A 137 2.60 -20.94 -0.18
C ARG A 137 1.12 -21.07 -0.55
N ALA A 138 0.24 -20.23 -0.04
CA ALA A 138 -1.19 -20.30 -0.35
C ALA A 138 -1.42 -19.95 -1.84
N ARG A 139 -1.72 -20.97 -2.65
CA ARG A 139 -2.06 -20.84 -4.08
C ARG A 139 -3.56 -20.92 -4.36
N SER A 140 -4.37 -21.19 -3.33
CA SER A 140 -5.82 -21.33 -3.46
C SER A 140 -6.48 -19.95 -3.43
N PRO A 141 -7.31 -19.58 -4.43
CA PRO A 141 -8.10 -18.35 -4.42
C PRO A 141 -8.84 -18.11 -3.10
N LYS A 142 -9.49 -19.15 -2.56
CA LYS A 142 -10.18 -19.09 -1.27
C LYS A 142 -9.24 -18.71 -0.11
N ARG A 143 -8.04 -19.29 -0.03
CA ARG A 143 -7.08 -18.98 1.04
C ARG A 143 -6.50 -17.57 0.91
N MET A 144 -6.36 -17.07 -0.32
CA MET A 144 -5.92 -15.70 -0.58
C MET A 144 -7.00 -14.69 -0.18
N LEU A 145 -8.27 -15.00 -0.46
CA LEU A 145 -9.40 -14.20 0.04
C LEU A 145 -9.43 -14.16 1.57
N GLU A 146 -9.32 -15.30 2.25
CA GLU A 146 -9.29 -15.34 3.72
C GLU A 146 -8.13 -14.53 4.30
N ARG A 147 -6.95 -14.57 3.65
CA ARG A 147 -5.81 -13.74 4.04
C ARG A 147 -6.10 -12.25 3.89
N VAL A 148 -6.63 -11.83 2.75
CA VAL A 148 -6.93 -10.41 2.52
C VAL A 148 -7.97 -9.91 3.53
N LYS A 149 -8.99 -10.73 3.85
CA LYS A 149 -9.96 -10.44 4.91
C LYS A 149 -9.33 -10.35 6.29
N TYR A 150 -8.40 -11.25 6.60
CA TYR A 150 -7.62 -11.20 7.84
C TYR A 150 -6.82 -9.90 7.94
N ASN A 151 -6.09 -9.54 6.88
CA ASN A 151 -5.27 -8.34 6.82
C ASN A 151 -6.11 -7.07 6.93
N LEU A 152 -7.24 -7.00 6.24
CA LEU A 152 -8.20 -5.90 6.32
C LEU A 152 -8.66 -5.67 7.77
N LYS A 153 -9.03 -6.74 8.48
CA LYS A 153 -9.50 -6.66 9.87
C LYS A 153 -8.40 -6.24 10.85
N ARG A 154 -7.15 -6.65 10.62
CA ARG A 154 -6.07 -6.51 11.60
C ARG A 154 -5.07 -5.41 11.30
N CYS A 155 -5.03 -4.89 10.08
CA CYS A 155 -4.10 -3.86 9.68
C CYS A 155 -4.83 -2.55 9.38
N ARG A 156 -4.07 -1.48 9.30
CA ARG A 156 -4.52 -0.16 8.84
C ARG A 156 -3.59 0.33 7.75
N TYR A 157 -4.16 0.97 6.75
CA TYR A 157 -3.47 1.35 5.54
C TYR A 157 -3.75 2.82 5.25
N TRP A 158 -2.69 3.59 5.01
CA TRP A 158 -2.78 4.96 4.57
C TRP A 158 -1.90 5.10 3.34
N GLY A 159 -2.50 5.40 2.18
CA GLY A 159 -1.75 5.36 0.94
C GLY A 159 -2.26 6.28 -0.14
N ILE A 160 -1.45 6.38 -1.19
CA ILE A 160 -1.67 7.16 -2.41
C ILE A 160 -1.90 6.15 -3.52
N GLY A 161 -3.05 6.26 -4.20
CA GLY A 161 -3.31 5.49 -5.41
C GLY A 161 -2.55 6.07 -6.60
N PHE A 162 -2.09 5.21 -7.50
CA PHE A 162 -1.39 5.60 -8.72
C PHE A 162 -2.09 5.03 -9.95
N PRO A 163 -2.11 5.77 -11.08
CA PRO A 163 -2.66 5.26 -12.32
C PRO A 163 -1.82 4.11 -12.86
N ARG A 164 -2.49 3.12 -13.44
CA ARG A 164 -1.88 1.92 -14.00
C ARG A 164 -0.78 2.25 -15.00
N GLU A 165 -1.01 3.20 -15.90
CA GLU A 165 -0.07 3.60 -16.94
C GLU A 165 1.24 4.17 -16.37
N VAL A 166 1.17 4.84 -15.21
CA VAL A 166 2.36 5.38 -14.52
C VAL A 166 3.19 4.24 -13.96
N VAL A 167 2.54 3.28 -13.29
CA VAL A 167 3.18 2.11 -12.71
C VAL A 167 3.78 1.23 -13.81
N MET A 168 3.03 0.97 -14.89
CA MET A 168 3.51 0.22 -16.07
C MET A 168 4.74 0.86 -16.68
N LYS A 169 4.69 2.18 -16.93
CA LYS A 169 5.82 2.91 -17.49
C LYS A 169 7.06 2.74 -16.60
N ARG A 170 6.89 2.84 -15.28
CA ARG A 170 7.99 2.69 -14.33
C ARG A 170 8.62 1.30 -14.40
N VAL A 171 7.82 0.24 -14.47
CA VAL A 171 8.31 -1.14 -14.62
C VAL A 171 9.07 -1.32 -15.94
N VAL A 172 8.54 -0.79 -17.05
CA VAL A 172 9.19 -0.84 -18.36
C VAL A 172 10.52 -0.09 -18.37
N ASP A 173 10.56 1.12 -17.81
CA ASP A 173 11.75 1.97 -17.79
C ASP A 173 12.89 1.36 -16.95
N THR A 174 12.55 0.66 -15.85
CA THR A 174 13.53 0.17 -14.87
C THR A 174 13.82 -1.32 -14.98
N GLY A 175 12.93 -2.10 -15.60
CA GLY A 175 12.96 -3.57 -15.56
C GLY A 175 12.72 -4.17 -14.16
N LEU A 176 12.27 -3.36 -13.20
CA LEU A 176 12.10 -3.71 -11.79
C LEU A 176 10.68 -3.34 -11.30
N SER A 177 10.39 -3.66 -10.03
CA SER A 177 9.17 -3.22 -9.33
C SER A 177 9.49 -2.24 -8.19
N PRO A 178 10.10 -1.07 -8.47
CA PRO A 178 10.51 -0.12 -7.43
C PRO A 178 9.30 0.64 -6.87
N SER A 179 9.45 1.19 -5.67
CA SER A 179 8.50 2.16 -5.10
C SER A 179 8.47 3.43 -5.95
N LEU A 180 7.27 4.00 -6.11
CA LEU A 180 7.07 5.35 -6.64
C LEU A 180 7.27 6.42 -5.56
N ILE A 181 6.89 6.12 -4.31
CA ILE A 181 7.04 7.04 -3.18
C ILE A 181 8.51 7.11 -2.70
N ASP A 182 9.17 5.97 -2.55
CA ASP A 182 10.58 5.83 -2.13
C ASP A 182 11.51 5.64 -3.33
N ASP A 183 11.49 6.60 -4.25
CA ASP A 183 12.30 6.59 -5.47
C ASP A 183 13.62 7.35 -5.26
N TRP A 184 14.43 6.88 -4.30
CA TRP A 184 15.71 7.51 -3.97
C TRP A 184 16.71 7.45 -5.13
N GLU A 185 16.64 6.41 -5.97
CA GLU A 185 17.49 6.24 -7.15
C GLU A 185 17.30 7.36 -8.18
N ASN A 186 16.09 7.93 -8.30
CA ASN A 186 15.82 9.12 -9.13
C ASN A 186 15.70 10.40 -8.31
N GLY A 187 16.22 10.38 -7.08
CA GLY A 187 16.29 11.56 -6.22
C GLY A 187 14.93 12.02 -5.69
N ASN A 188 14.01 11.10 -5.42
CA ASN A 188 12.70 11.33 -4.81
C ASN A 188 11.85 12.40 -5.51
N PRO A 189 11.48 12.20 -6.79
CA PRO A 189 10.75 13.20 -7.57
C PRO A 189 9.44 13.63 -6.89
N LEU A 190 8.69 12.71 -6.30
CA LEU A 190 7.42 13.02 -5.64
C LEU A 190 7.59 13.87 -4.38
N LEU A 191 8.71 13.76 -3.66
CA LEU A 191 8.99 14.65 -2.54
C LEU A 191 9.34 16.08 -3.01
N LYS A 192 9.91 16.21 -4.20
CA LYS A 192 10.29 17.51 -4.78
C LYS A 192 9.11 18.24 -5.41
N THR A 193 8.35 17.55 -6.25
CA THR A 193 7.29 18.18 -7.06
C THR A 193 5.88 17.86 -6.59
N GLY A 194 5.73 16.83 -5.76
CA GLY A 194 4.44 16.23 -5.40
C GLY A 194 3.80 15.41 -6.50
N ILE A 195 2.63 14.87 -6.16
CA ILE A 195 1.83 14.03 -7.06
C ILE A 195 1.30 14.91 -8.21
N PRO A 196 1.65 14.62 -9.47
CA PRO A 196 1.08 15.29 -10.62
C PRO A 196 -0.45 15.21 -10.59
N LYS A 197 -1.16 16.29 -10.94
CA LYS A 197 -2.64 16.30 -10.92
C LYS A 197 -3.26 15.16 -11.74
N LYS A 198 -2.66 14.84 -12.88
CA LYS A 198 -3.08 13.74 -13.76
C LYS A 198 -2.86 12.34 -13.17
N TRP A 199 -2.14 12.23 -12.06
CA TRP A 199 -1.91 10.96 -11.35
C TRP A 199 -2.86 10.76 -10.17
N LYS A 200 -3.73 11.74 -9.88
CA LYS A 200 -4.70 11.59 -8.79
C LYS A 200 -5.85 10.71 -9.26
N VAL A 201 -6.08 9.64 -8.50
CA VAL A 201 -7.14 8.64 -8.68
C VAL A 201 -8.11 8.66 -7.50
#